data_AF-A0A4U3A8C6-F1
#
_entry.id   AF-A0A4U3A8C6-F1
#
_cell.length_a   1.000
_cell.length_b   1.000
_cell.length_c   1.000
_cell.angle_alpha   90.00
_cell.angle_beta   90.00
_cell.angle_gamma   90.00
#
_symmetry.space_group_name_H-M   'P 1'
#
loop_
_entity.id
_entity.type
_entity.pdbx_description
1 polymer ?
#
loop_
_entity_poly.entity_id
_entity_poly.type
_entity_poly.pdbx_seq_one_letter_code
_entity_poly.pdbx_strand_id
1 'polypeptide(L)'
;MVKYRLGYDYVFIPNEPIVNNGEDVSSMSVDVLFQVFDENGQERLFEGKELTDQRLLLKNGATCYLTDLVRCSFDKETILSFERNQQLLKGSGYTIEWTIDSYAKAVGIGYSEAQEISKEEWMSMMVHYRELFDNRDNYSAQSCAYFTEKVLDR
;
A
#
# COMPACT_ATOMS: atom_id res chain seq x y z
N MET A 1 3.19 -16.55 20.60
CA MET A 1 3.78 -15.45 19.82
C MET A 1 2.63 -14.83 19.04
N VAL A 2 2.55 -13.50 18.90
CA VAL A 2 1.46 -12.90 18.12
C VAL A 2 1.83 -12.99 16.65
N LYS A 3 0.87 -13.40 15.81
CA LYS A 3 1.04 -13.49 14.36
C LYS A 3 0.30 -12.35 13.69
N TYR A 4 0.90 -11.80 12.65
CA TYR A 4 0.41 -10.63 11.95
C TYR A 4 0.42 -10.84 10.43
N ARG A 5 -0.60 -10.31 9.77
CA ARG A 5 -0.48 -9.87 8.38
C ARG A 5 0.05 -8.46 8.35
N LEU A 6 0.76 -8.14 7.29
CA LEU A 6 1.32 -6.82 7.06
C LEU A 6 0.54 -6.09 6.00
N GLY A 7 0.28 -4.81 6.25
CA GLY A 7 -0.21 -3.89 5.25
C GLY A 7 0.68 -2.66 5.13
N TYR A 8 0.57 -2.00 3.99
CA TYR A 8 1.34 -0.80 3.64
C TYR A 8 0.44 0.22 2.97
N ASP A 9 0.74 1.49 3.17
CA ASP A 9 0.14 2.57 2.40
C ASP A 9 0.76 2.65 0.99
N TYR A 10 -0.05 3.07 0.02
CA TYR A 10 0.44 3.61 -1.26
C TYR A 10 -0.05 5.05 -1.38
N VAL A 11 0.90 5.99 -1.36
CA VAL A 11 0.65 7.43 -1.32
C VAL A 11 0.71 8.01 -2.72
N PHE A 12 -0.36 8.69 -3.11
CA PHE A 12 -0.52 9.44 -4.34
C PHE A 12 -0.38 10.93 -4.06
N ILE A 13 0.64 11.53 -4.65
CA ILE A 13 0.95 12.95 -4.47
C ILE A 13 0.46 13.70 -5.70
N PRO A 14 -0.43 14.71 -5.55
CA PRO A 14 -0.78 15.58 -6.65
C PRO A 14 0.40 16.53 -6.96
N ASN A 15 0.56 16.92 -8.22
CA ASN A 15 1.61 17.86 -8.63
C ASN A 15 1.44 19.28 -8.04
N GLU A 16 0.23 19.63 -7.60
CA GLU A 16 -0.14 20.88 -6.94
C GLU A 16 -1.10 20.59 -5.77
N PRO A 17 -1.12 21.43 -4.71
CA PRO A 17 -2.05 21.25 -3.59
C PRO A 17 -3.52 21.25 -4.03
N ILE A 18 -4.31 20.31 -3.50
CA ILE A 18 -5.75 20.22 -3.74
C ILE A 18 -6.48 21.00 -2.64
N VAL A 19 -7.44 21.84 -3.02
CA VAL A 19 -8.40 22.41 -2.06
C VAL A 19 -9.74 21.71 -2.25
N ASN A 20 -10.16 20.91 -1.26
CA ASN A 20 -11.42 20.18 -1.28
C ASN A 20 -12.23 20.50 -0.03
N ASN A 21 -13.45 21.02 -0.19
CA ASN A 21 -14.32 21.44 0.92
C ASN A 21 -13.67 22.41 1.93
N GLY A 22 -12.72 23.24 1.47
CA GLY A 22 -11.99 24.18 2.33
C GLY A 22 -10.78 23.58 3.06
N GLU A 23 -10.46 22.31 2.80
CA GLU A 23 -9.27 21.63 3.33
C GLU A 23 -8.16 21.58 2.27
N ASP A 24 -6.93 21.85 2.69
CA ASP A 24 -5.74 21.62 1.86
C ASP A 24 -5.36 20.14 1.93
N VAL A 25 -5.56 19.41 0.84
CA VAL A 25 -5.20 18.00 0.71
C VAL A 25 -3.86 17.89 0.00
N SER A 26 -2.87 17.36 0.72
CA SER A 26 -1.49 17.23 0.24
C SER A 26 -1.19 15.88 -0.38
N SER A 27 -1.96 14.83 -0.05
CA SER A 27 -1.88 13.53 -0.69
C SER A 27 -3.14 12.69 -0.45
N MET A 28 -3.27 11.64 -1.23
CA MET A 28 -4.29 10.59 -1.05
C MET A 28 -3.55 9.26 -0.85
N SER A 29 -4.09 8.33 -0.08
CA SER A 29 -3.49 7.00 0.06
C SER A 29 -4.52 5.89 0.08
N VAL A 30 -4.06 4.69 -0.28
CA VAL A 30 -4.77 3.44 -0.05
C VAL A 30 -3.91 2.54 0.82
N ASP A 31 -4.53 1.97 1.85
CA ASP A 31 -3.87 0.99 2.71
C ASP A 31 -4.15 -0.41 2.15
N VAL A 32 -3.09 -1.17 1.90
CA VAL A 32 -3.18 -2.48 1.26
C VAL A 32 -2.66 -3.54 2.20
N LEU A 33 -3.53 -4.48 2.56
CA LEU A 33 -3.21 -5.63 3.39
C LEU A 33 -2.77 -6.81 2.52
N PHE A 34 -1.65 -7.43 2.86
CA PHE A 34 -1.06 -8.54 2.10
C PHE A 34 -1.29 -9.89 2.76
N GLN A 35 -1.52 -10.88 1.91
CA GLN A 35 -1.46 -12.29 2.25
C GLN A 35 -0.33 -12.95 1.46
N VAL A 36 0.60 -13.57 2.17
CA VAL A 36 1.79 -14.20 1.59
C VAL A 36 1.65 -15.69 1.77
N PHE A 37 1.81 -16.46 0.70
CA PHE A 37 1.74 -17.92 0.74
C PHE A 37 3.06 -18.52 0.31
N ASP A 38 3.55 -19.52 1.05
CA ASP A 38 4.71 -20.30 0.65
C ASP A 38 4.40 -21.25 -0.52
N GLU A 39 5.40 -22.02 -0.96
CA GLU A 39 5.25 -22.99 -2.05
C GLU A 39 4.30 -24.16 -1.75
N ASN A 40 3.96 -24.38 -0.48
CA ASN A 40 3.00 -25.37 -0.03
C ASN A 40 1.58 -24.79 0.10
N GLY A 41 1.40 -23.50 -0.20
CA GLY A 41 0.15 -22.78 -0.02
C GLY A 41 -0.16 -22.41 1.43
N GLN A 42 0.82 -22.51 2.34
CA GLN A 42 0.65 -22.09 3.72
C GLN A 42 0.86 -20.58 3.85
N GLU A 43 -0.06 -19.92 4.54
CA GLU A 43 0.07 -18.48 4.78
C GLU A 43 1.28 -18.20 5.69
N ARG A 44 2.23 -17.45 5.17
CA ARG A 44 3.38 -16.95 5.91
C ARG A 44 2.94 -15.69 6.67
N LEU A 45 2.93 -15.80 7.99
CA LEU A 45 2.66 -14.70 8.90
C LEU A 45 3.95 -14.13 9.47
N PHE A 46 3.89 -12.86 9.87
CA PHE A 46 4.96 -12.19 10.58
C PHE A 46 4.76 -12.37 12.09
N GLU A 47 5.81 -12.69 12.82
CA GLU A 47 5.71 -13.06 14.22
C GLU A 47 6.60 -12.19 15.11
N GLY A 48 6.08 -11.79 16.27
CA GLY A 48 6.85 -11.02 17.24
C GLY A 48 6.00 -10.64 18.46
N LYS A 49 6.66 -10.28 19.57
CA LYS A 49 5.99 -9.53 20.64
C LYS A 49 5.78 -8.08 20.21
N GLU A 50 6.76 -7.54 19.50
CA GLU A 50 6.74 -6.30 18.74
C GLU A 50 7.31 -6.59 17.35
N LEU A 51 6.67 -6.06 16.31
CA LEU A 51 7.06 -6.34 14.93
C LEU A 51 8.21 -5.43 14.51
N THR A 52 9.44 -5.92 14.68
CA THR A 52 10.69 -5.19 14.42
C THR A 52 11.26 -5.40 13.02
N ASP A 53 10.83 -6.47 12.34
CA ASP A 53 11.20 -6.75 10.94
C ASP A 53 9.93 -6.98 10.11
N GLN A 54 9.87 -6.32 8.97
CA GLN A 54 8.76 -6.35 8.03
C GLN A 54 9.18 -6.94 6.67
N ARG A 55 10.37 -7.54 6.59
CA ARG A 55 10.95 -8.09 5.37
C ARG A 55 10.67 -9.58 5.20
N LEU A 56 10.56 -9.99 3.95
CA LEU A 56 10.55 -11.39 3.55
C LEU A 56 11.97 -11.83 3.16
N LEU A 57 12.39 -12.98 3.70
CA LEU A 57 13.59 -13.68 3.23
C LEU A 57 13.24 -14.50 1.98
N LEU A 58 13.96 -14.24 0.88
CA LEU A 58 13.83 -14.90 -0.41
C LEU A 58 14.71 -16.14 -0.50
N LYS A 59 14.41 -17.07 -1.42
CA LYS A 59 15.21 -18.30 -1.62
C LYS A 59 16.69 -18.07 -1.94
N ASN A 60 17.02 -16.94 -2.57
CA ASN A 60 18.40 -16.58 -2.87
C ASN A 60 19.17 -15.95 -1.68
N GLY A 61 18.54 -15.90 -0.50
CA GLY A 61 19.12 -15.31 0.72
C GLY A 61 18.97 -13.78 0.83
N ALA A 62 18.45 -13.11 -0.20
CA ALA A 62 18.15 -11.68 -0.14
C ALA A 62 16.86 -11.43 0.65
N THR A 63 16.66 -10.18 1.09
CA THR A 63 15.43 -9.75 1.76
C THR A 63 14.74 -8.64 0.99
N CYS A 64 13.41 -8.58 1.00
CA CYS A 64 12.65 -7.48 0.41
C CYS A 64 11.41 -7.14 1.26
N TYR A 65 10.83 -5.97 1.02
CA TYR A 65 9.52 -5.60 1.54
C TYR A 65 8.39 -6.12 0.64
N LEU A 66 7.16 -6.11 1.14
CA LEU A 66 6.00 -6.53 0.34
C LEU A 66 5.69 -5.56 -0.81
N THR A 67 5.98 -4.28 -0.61
CA THR A 67 5.89 -3.22 -1.62
C THR A 67 6.91 -3.36 -2.75
N ASP A 68 7.98 -4.17 -2.57
CA ASP A 68 8.89 -4.53 -3.66
C ASP A 68 8.29 -5.60 -4.60
N LEU A 69 7.33 -6.40 -4.08
CA LEU A 69 6.72 -7.54 -4.75
C LEU A 69 5.42 -7.17 -5.48
N VAL A 70 4.70 -6.17 -4.97
CA VAL A 70 3.50 -5.61 -5.58
C VAL A 70 3.67 -4.11 -5.63
N ARG A 71 3.61 -3.52 -6.82
CA ARG A 71 3.63 -2.07 -7.00
C ARG A 71 2.20 -1.57 -7.20
N CYS A 72 1.90 -0.39 -6.68
CA CYS A 72 0.69 0.35 -7.01
C CYS A 72 1.09 1.61 -7.77
N SER A 73 0.36 1.95 -8.82
CA SER A 73 0.54 3.19 -9.59
C SER A 73 -0.81 3.83 -9.86
N PHE A 74 -0.79 5.13 -10.11
CA PHE A 74 -1.96 5.82 -10.62
C PHE A 74 -2.23 5.38 -12.05
N ASP A 75 -3.49 5.16 -12.43
CA ASP A 75 -3.87 4.87 -13.81
C ASP A 75 -4.99 5.81 -14.24
N LYS A 76 -4.86 6.45 -15.41
CA LYS A 76 -5.84 7.45 -15.83
C LYS A 76 -7.23 6.86 -16.11
N GLU A 77 -7.32 5.59 -16.45
CA GLU A 77 -8.58 4.91 -16.77
C GLU A 77 -9.17 4.25 -15.53
N THR A 78 -8.35 3.51 -14.76
CA THR A 78 -8.80 2.71 -13.61
C THR A 78 -8.53 3.35 -12.26
N ILE A 79 -7.87 4.50 -12.20
CA ILE A 79 -7.37 5.23 -11.01
C ILE A 79 -6.26 4.50 -10.27
N LEU A 80 -6.38 3.19 -10.09
CA LEU A 80 -5.39 2.33 -9.46
C LEU A 80 -4.98 1.23 -10.44
N SER A 81 -3.67 1.01 -10.56
CA SER A 81 -3.09 -0.16 -11.21
C SER A 81 -2.14 -0.87 -10.25
N PHE A 82 -2.34 -2.17 -10.08
CA PHE A 82 -1.47 -3.02 -9.27
C PHE A 82 -0.70 -3.99 -10.16
N GLU A 83 0.62 -4.02 -9.99
CA GLU A 83 1.50 -4.88 -10.77
C GLU A 83 2.35 -5.76 -9.86
N ARG A 84 2.29 -7.07 -10.11
CA ARG A 84 3.18 -8.04 -9.46
C ARG A 84 4.57 -7.94 -10.09
N ASN A 85 5.61 -7.84 -9.25
CA ASN A 85 7.00 -7.94 -9.68
C ASN A 85 7.33 -9.41 -10.03
N GLN A 86 6.98 -9.80 -11.26
CA GLN A 86 7.13 -11.18 -11.74
C GLN A 86 8.57 -11.68 -11.65
N GLN A 87 9.56 -10.81 -11.85
CA GLN A 87 10.97 -11.19 -11.76
C GLN A 87 11.35 -11.59 -10.33
N LEU A 88 10.92 -10.80 -9.34
CA LEU A 88 11.20 -11.09 -7.94
C LEU A 88 10.40 -12.31 -7.45
N LEU A 89 9.15 -12.46 -7.90
CA LEU A 89 8.28 -13.58 -7.53
C LEU A 89 8.70 -14.92 -8.13
N LYS A 90 9.18 -14.96 -9.39
CA LYS A 90 9.53 -16.20 -10.10
C LYS A 90 10.65 -17.03 -9.42
N GLY A 91 11.37 -16.44 -8.46
CA GLY A 91 12.37 -17.12 -7.63
C GLY A 91 12.18 -16.95 -6.12
N SER A 92 11.13 -16.26 -5.65
CA SER A 92 10.96 -15.96 -4.23
C SER A 92 10.55 -17.18 -3.41
N GLY A 93 9.79 -18.10 -4.01
CA GLY A 93 9.09 -19.16 -3.28
C GLY A 93 7.77 -18.71 -2.65
N TYR A 94 7.27 -17.53 -3.02
CA TYR A 94 6.03 -16.96 -2.50
C TYR A 94 5.03 -16.64 -3.60
N THR A 95 3.75 -16.85 -3.28
CA THR A 95 2.62 -16.22 -3.95
C THR A 95 2.08 -15.10 -3.06
N ILE A 96 1.59 -14.01 -3.66
CA ILE A 96 1.05 -12.88 -2.91
C ILE A 96 -0.30 -12.49 -3.47
N GLU A 97 -1.24 -12.35 -2.53
CA GLU A 97 -2.55 -11.74 -2.72
C GLU A 97 -2.66 -10.49 -1.84
N TRP A 98 -3.59 -9.61 -2.17
CA TRP A 98 -3.81 -8.38 -1.44
C TRP A 98 -5.25 -7.90 -1.51
N THR A 99 -5.63 -7.09 -0.54
CA THR A 99 -6.90 -6.36 -0.50
C THR A 99 -6.64 -4.91 -0.11
N ILE A 100 -7.45 -3.99 -0.65
CA ILE A 100 -7.46 -2.62 -0.13
C ILE A 100 -8.28 -2.64 1.17
N ASP A 101 -7.63 -2.24 2.26
CA ASP A 101 -8.18 -2.22 3.62
C ASP A 101 -8.90 -0.89 3.89
N SER A 102 -8.22 0.22 3.61
CA SER A 102 -8.72 1.56 3.90
C SER A 102 -8.30 2.58 2.82
N TYR A 103 -8.92 3.76 2.88
CA TYR A 103 -8.63 4.91 2.03
C TYR A 103 -8.44 6.13 2.91
N ALA A 104 -7.46 6.97 2.61
CA ALA A 104 -7.22 8.18 3.38
C ALA A 104 -6.84 9.38 2.50
N LYS A 105 -7.01 10.57 3.07
CA LYS A 105 -6.45 11.83 2.57
C LYS A 105 -5.54 12.42 3.64
N ALA A 106 -4.46 13.07 3.23
CA ALA A 106 -3.61 13.83 4.14
C ALA A 106 -4.00 15.31 4.09
N VAL A 107 -4.45 15.85 5.23
CA VAL A 107 -4.92 17.24 5.34
C VAL A 107 -3.85 18.11 6.00
N GLY A 108 -3.52 19.23 5.36
CA GLY A 108 -2.49 20.18 5.76
C GLY A 108 -1.28 20.17 4.83
N ILE A 109 -0.52 21.28 4.82
CA ILE A 109 0.72 21.46 4.04
C ILE A 109 1.91 21.52 5.02
N GLY A 110 2.94 20.71 4.77
CA GLY A 110 4.15 20.62 5.61
C GLY A 110 4.01 19.71 6.83
N TYR A 111 2.92 19.86 7.60
CA TYR A 111 2.51 18.94 8.67
C TYR A 111 1.11 18.45 8.37
N SER A 112 1.01 17.40 7.55
CA SER A 112 -0.26 16.82 7.15
C SER A 112 -0.70 15.71 8.11
N GLU A 113 -1.97 15.66 8.44
CA GLU A 113 -2.59 14.59 9.23
C GLU A 113 -3.39 13.66 8.31
N ALA A 114 -3.17 12.34 8.43
CA ALA A 114 -3.93 11.36 7.70
C ALA A 114 -5.35 11.25 8.28
N GLN A 115 -6.34 11.39 7.42
CA GLN A 115 -7.75 11.21 7.75
C GLN A 115 -8.31 10.08 6.89
N GLU A 116 -8.78 9.02 7.53
CA GLU A 116 -9.50 7.94 6.86
C GLU A 116 -10.81 8.50 6.27
N ILE A 117 -11.10 8.13 5.02
CA ILE A 117 -12.29 8.55 4.29
C ILE A 117 -12.93 7.34 3.60
N SER A 118 -14.18 7.50 3.16
CA SER A 118 -14.86 6.46 2.40
C SER A 118 -14.18 6.21 1.04
N LYS A 119 -14.32 4.99 0.52
CA LYS A 119 -13.91 4.66 -0.85
C LYS A 119 -14.56 5.58 -1.87
N GLU A 120 -15.84 5.89 -1.69
CA GLU A 120 -16.62 6.73 -2.59
C GLU A 120 -16.07 8.16 -2.63
N GLU A 121 -15.75 8.75 -1.48
CA GLU A 121 -15.11 10.06 -1.38
C GLU A 121 -13.72 10.04 -2.03
N TRP A 122 -12.90 9.04 -1.69
CA TRP A 122 -11.56 8.89 -2.24
C TRP A 122 -11.57 8.79 -3.78
N MET A 123 -12.42 7.91 -4.33
CA MET A 123 -12.55 7.74 -5.78
C MET A 123 -13.08 9.01 -6.45
N SER A 124 -14.04 9.69 -5.83
CA SER A 124 -14.56 10.97 -6.34
C SER A 124 -13.44 12.01 -6.47
N MET A 125 -12.60 12.15 -5.44
CA MET A 125 -11.47 13.08 -5.45
C MET A 125 -10.43 12.70 -6.50
N MET A 126 -10.02 11.43 -6.56
CA MET A 126 -9.02 10.95 -7.52
C MET A 126 -9.50 11.12 -8.98
N VAL A 127 -10.81 10.97 -9.23
CA VAL A 127 -11.40 11.23 -10.56
C VAL A 127 -11.49 12.73 -10.84
N HIS A 128 -11.93 13.53 -9.88
CA HIS A 128 -12.12 14.97 -10.05
C HIS A 128 -10.78 15.70 -10.30
N TYR A 129 -9.74 15.33 -9.56
CA TYR A 129 -8.40 15.91 -9.66
C TYR A 129 -7.42 15.04 -10.45
N ARG A 130 -7.93 14.17 -11.34
CA ARG A 130 -7.16 13.15 -12.08
C ARG A 130 -5.87 13.66 -12.71
N GLU A 131 -5.92 14.83 -13.34
CA GLU A 131 -4.77 15.40 -14.04
C GLU A 131 -3.64 15.83 -13.08
N LEU A 132 -3.94 16.09 -11.81
CA LEU A 132 -2.91 16.40 -10.81
C LEU A 132 -2.16 15.14 -10.37
N PHE A 133 -2.82 13.98 -10.39
CA PHE A 133 -2.23 12.70 -10.01
C PHE A 133 -1.51 11.97 -11.15
N ASP A 134 -1.72 12.35 -12.41
CA ASP A 134 -0.94 11.85 -13.55
C ASP A 134 0.44 12.49 -13.61
N ASN A 135 1.30 12.08 -12.68
CA ASN A 135 2.66 12.57 -12.57
C ASN A 135 3.61 11.45 -12.15
N ARG A 136 4.91 11.66 -12.40
CA ARG A 136 5.95 10.64 -12.23
C ARG A 136 6.03 10.05 -10.80
N ASP A 137 5.64 10.82 -9.78
CA ASP A 137 5.76 10.39 -8.39
C ASP A 137 4.73 9.30 -8.05
N ASN A 138 3.74 9.10 -8.93
CA ASN A 138 2.70 8.07 -8.81
C ASN A 138 2.93 6.87 -9.76
N TYR A 139 4.13 6.74 -10.36
CA TYR A 139 4.54 5.65 -11.27
C TYR A 139 5.89 5.03 -10.86
N SER A 140 6.01 4.35 -9.72
CA SER A 140 4.97 3.88 -8.81
C SER A 140 4.76 4.76 -7.59
N ALA A 141 3.58 4.68 -6.99
CA ALA A 141 3.29 5.28 -5.70
C ALA A 141 4.27 4.77 -4.62
N GLN A 142 4.66 5.67 -3.71
CA GLN A 142 5.54 5.33 -2.59
C GLN A 142 4.76 4.81 -1.39
N SER A 143 5.42 4.04 -0.53
CA SER A 143 4.91 3.69 0.80
C SER A 143 5.71 4.44 1.87
N CYS A 144 5.01 4.99 2.85
CA CYS A 144 5.57 5.77 3.94
C CYS A 144 5.29 5.16 5.32
N ALA A 145 4.38 4.19 5.42
CA ALA A 145 3.99 3.53 6.65
C ALA A 145 3.62 2.06 6.43
N TYR A 146 3.64 1.31 7.53
CA TYR A 146 3.07 -0.04 7.57
C TYR A 146 2.08 -0.15 8.73
N PHE A 147 1.14 -1.08 8.60
CA PHE A 147 0.22 -1.47 9.64
C PHE A 147 0.14 -2.99 9.75
N THR A 148 -0.53 -3.47 10.79
CA THR A 148 -0.60 -4.92 11.08
C THR A 148 -2.02 -5.35 11.39
N GLU A 149 -2.46 -6.46 10.81
CA GLU A 149 -3.67 -7.18 11.23
C GLU A 149 -3.26 -8.39 12.08
N LYS A 150 -3.77 -8.50 13.31
CA LYS A 150 -3.51 -9.67 14.16
C LYS A 150 -4.30 -10.88 13.65
N VAL A 151 -3.61 -12.00 13.46
CA VAL A 151 -4.22 -13.29 13.14
C VAL A 151 -4.34 -14.10 14.43
N LEU A 152 -5.58 -14.39 14.84
CA LEU A 152 -5.86 -15.22 15.99
C LEU A 152 -5.75 -16.70 15.58
N ASP A 153 -4.95 -17.48 16.30
CA ASP A 153 -4.92 -18.93 16.16
C ASP A 153 -6.34 -19.48 16.47
N ARG A 154 -6.96 -20.15 15.50
CA ARG A 154 -8.23 -20.87 15.70
C ARG A 154 -7.99 -22.25 16.29
#